data_AF-A0A257NGF8-F1
#
_entry.id   AF-A0A257NGF8-F1
#
_cell.length_a   1.000
_cell.length_b   1.000
_cell.length_c   1.000
_cell.angle_alpha   90.00
_cell.angle_beta   90.00
_cell.angle_gamma   90.00
#
_symmetry.space_group_name_H-M   'P 1'
#
loop_
_entity.id
_entity.type
_entity.pdbx_description
1 polymer ?
#
loop_
_entity_poly.entity_id
_entity_poly.type
_entity_poly.pdbx_seq_one_letter_code
_entity_poly.pdbx_strand_id
1 'polypeptide(L)'
;MIIPIVHLQECFDYPDLFETVSCQVYGKTESIQVMSLTLLWRPIADYVLFVLAVTSKGPIILMSSDLELLAVNAIELYCARTRIEILFSVLKHVIGAFNFRFWTKSLPKHSRRPFPNRDLTAPQPHQIGTIQACWQAYESFVLCASIAVGLLQFIAINFQDTVWAEHRLYLRTQSRDLPSEKSVKQIIAQLFIMQFFRLGQ
;
A
#
# COMPACT_ATOMS: atom_id res chain seq x y z
N MET A 1 -19.21 38.75 7.12
CA MET A 1 -19.31 37.94 5.90
C MET A 1 -19.42 36.47 6.32
N ILE A 2 -20.59 35.85 6.17
CA ILE A 2 -20.81 34.46 6.57
C ILE A 2 -20.27 33.59 5.43
N ILE A 3 -19.20 32.82 5.69
CA ILE A 3 -18.71 31.85 4.71
C ILE A 3 -19.71 30.68 4.71
N PRO A 4 -20.36 30.38 3.57
CA PRO A 4 -21.34 29.30 3.49
C PRO A 4 -20.70 27.95 3.80
N ILE A 5 -21.44 27.08 4.47
CA ILE A 5 -21.02 25.70 4.70
C ILE A 5 -21.34 24.90 3.45
N VAL A 6 -20.35 24.20 2.92
CA VAL A 6 -20.51 23.32 1.76
C VAL A 6 -20.57 21.88 2.23
N HIS A 7 -21.63 21.17 1.86
CA HIS A 7 -21.75 19.74 2.06
C HIS A 7 -21.23 19.01 0.82
N LEU A 8 -20.04 18.41 0.92
CA LEU A 8 -19.35 17.79 -0.22
C LEU A 8 -20.15 16.67 -0.90
N GLN A 9 -21.06 16.00 -0.18
CA GLN A 9 -21.91 14.96 -0.77
C GLN A 9 -22.97 15.54 -1.71
N GLU A 10 -23.51 16.73 -1.41
CA GLU A 10 -24.52 17.39 -2.24
C GLU A 10 -23.94 17.85 -3.57
N CYS A 11 -22.62 18.02 -3.67
CA CYS A 11 -21.96 18.32 -4.92
C CYS A 11 -22.25 17.30 -6.02
N PHE A 12 -22.45 16.02 -5.68
CA PHE A 12 -22.76 14.98 -6.67
C PHE A 12 -24.17 15.11 -7.27
N ASP A 13 -25.05 15.91 -6.66
CA ASP A 13 -26.39 16.19 -7.19
C ASP A 13 -26.38 17.19 -8.36
N TYR A 14 -25.23 17.82 -8.63
CA TYR A 14 -25.02 18.81 -9.69
C TYR A 14 -24.03 18.30 -10.75
N PRO A 15 -24.42 17.33 -11.59
CA PRO A 15 -23.53 16.71 -12.56
C PRO A 15 -23.00 17.69 -13.62
N ASP A 16 -23.71 18.79 -13.87
CA ASP A 16 -23.31 19.83 -14.84
C ASP A 16 -22.01 20.56 -14.44
N LEU A 17 -21.62 20.48 -13.17
CA LEU A 17 -20.38 21.06 -12.66
C LEU A 17 -19.16 20.14 -12.85
N PHE A 18 -19.38 18.90 -13.29
CA PHE A 18 -18.30 17.92 -13.49
C PHE A 18 -17.81 17.94 -14.93
N GLU A 19 -16.49 17.94 -15.07
CA GLU A 19 -15.82 17.75 -16.35
C GLU A 19 -15.60 16.26 -16.62
N THR A 20 -15.79 15.83 -17.87
CA THR A 20 -15.49 14.45 -18.26
C THR A 20 -14.04 14.34 -18.71
N VAL A 21 -13.30 13.45 -18.07
CA VAL A 21 -11.87 13.23 -18.31
C VAL A 21 -11.56 11.74 -18.49
N SER A 22 -10.51 11.42 -19.23
CA SER A 22 -9.98 10.06 -19.32
C SER A 22 -8.94 9.86 -18.22
N CYS A 23 -9.08 8.81 -17.41
CA CYS A 23 -8.24 8.58 -16.23
C CYS A 23 -7.94 7.08 -16.03
N GLN A 24 -6.76 6.77 -15.47
CA GLN A 24 -6.42 5.42 -15.06
C GLN A 24 -7.01 5.08 -13.69
N VAL A 25 -8.14 4.35 -13.69
CA VAL A 25 -8.81 3.89 -12.47
C VAL A 25 -8.51 2.41 -12.24
N TYR A 26 -7.81 2.11 -11.15
CA TYR A 26 -7.38 0.75 -10.77
C TYR A 26 -6.74 -0.07 -11.92
N GLY A 27 -5.93 0.59 -12.76
CA GLY A 27 -5.21 -0.04 -13.87
C GLY A 27 -6.03 -0.22 -15.14
N LYS A 28 -7.24 0.35 -15.22
CA LYS A 28 -8.05 0.42 -16.44
C LYS A 28 -8.28 1.87 -16.83
N THR A 29 -8.20 2.15 -18.12
CA THR A 29 -8.58 3.46 -18.64
C THR A 29 -10.09 3.52 -18.72
N GLU A 30 -10.68 4.49 -18.03
CA GLU A 30 -12.10 4.77 -18.13
C GLU A 30 -12.34 6.28 -18.19
N SER A 31 -13.46 6.65 -18.81
CA SER A 31 -13.95 8.02 -18.80
C SER A 31 -14.72 8.25 -17.51
N ILE A 32 -14.27 9.22 -16.72
CA ILE A 32 -14.84 9.58 -15.41
C ILE A 32 -15.24 11.04 -15.41
N GLN A 33 -16.15 11.39 -14.50
CA GLN A 33 -16.52 12.76 -14.23
C GLN A 33 -15.77 13.27 -13.01
N VAL A 34 -15.15 14.45 -13.09
CA VAL A 34 -14.38 15.05 -12.00
C VAL A 34 -14.75 16.50 -11.75
N MET A 35 -14.59 16.93 -10.50
CA MET A 35 -14.74 18.32 -10.09
C MET A 35 -13.70 18.66 -9.02
N SER A 36 -13.11 19.85 -9.11
CA SER A 36 -12.16 20.38 -8.14
C SER A 36 -12.73 21.58 -7.40
N LEU A 37 -12.61 21.62 -6.08
CA LEU A 37 -13.09 22.70 -5.22
C LEU A 37 -12.01 23.08 -4.19
N THR A 38 -11.55 24.33 -4.21
CA THR A 38 -10.68 24.85 -3.16
C THR A 38 -11.52 25.48 -2.06
N LEU A 39 -11.52 24.87 -0.86
CA LEU A 39 -12.39 25.26 0.24
C LEU A 39 -11.58 25.47 1.53
N LEU A 40 -12.02 26.41 2.36
CA LEU A 40 -11.44 26.64 3.68
C LEU A 40 -11.82 25.50 4.64
N TRP A 41 -10.83 24.77 5.16
CA TRP A 41 -11.03 23.69 6.11
C TRP A 41 -10.80 24.17 7.55
N ARG A 42 -11.90 24.40 8.27
CA ARG A 42 -11.91 24.98 9.63
C ARG A 42 -10.94 24.32 10.63
N PRO A 43 -10.76 22.98 10.69
CA PRO A 43 -9.85 22.35 11.65
C PRO A 43 -8.39 22.79 11.52
N ILE A 44 -7.95 23.15 10.32
CA ILE A 44 -6.60 23.65 10.07
C ILE A 44 -6.56 25.16 9.78
N ALA A 45 -7.73 25.82 9.69
CA ALA A 45 -7.89 27.22 9.36
C ALA A 45 -7.23 27.66 8.05
N ASP A 46 -7.11 26.73 7.08
CA ASP A 46 -6.44 26.95 5.81
C ASP A 46 -7.21 26.30 4.65
N TYR A 47 -6.87 26.65 3.41
CA TYR A 47 -7.48 26.11 2.20
C TYR A 47 -6.97 24.71 1.90
N VAL A 48 -7.90 23.86 1.42
CA VAL A 48 -7.64 22.50 0.97
C VAL A 48 -8.33 22.31 -0.37
N LEU A 49 -7.66 21.61 -1.28
CA LEU A 49 -8.27 21.19 -2.54
C LEU A 49 -9.07 19.91 -2.29
N PHE A 50 -10.35 19.94 -2.63
CA PHE A 50 -11.21 18.78 -2.68
C PHE A 50 -11.39 18.36 -4.14
N VAL A 51 -11.13 17.08 -4.41
CA VAL A 51 -11.34 16.47 -5.73
C VAL A 51 -12.45 15.45 -5.60
N LEU A 52 -13.54 15.67 -6.32
CA LEU A 52 -14.68 14.78 -6.38
C LEU A 52 -14.64 14.05 -7.72
N ALA A 53 -14.92 12.76 -7.72
CA ALA A 53 -14.99 11.98 -8.94
C ALA A 53 -16.14 10.98 -8.91
N VAL A 54 -16.76 10.76 -10.06
CA VAL A 54 -17.71 9.67 -10.29
C VAL A 54 -17.06 8.67 -11.24
N THR A 55 -16.77 7.48 -10.71
CA THR A 55 -16.10 6.39 -11.44
C THR A 55 -17.06 5.22 -11.68
N SER A 56 -16.63 4.21 -12.45
CA SER A 56 -17.42 2.97 -12.60
C SER A 56 -17.60 2.19 -11.28
N LYS A 57 -16.80 2.52 -10.26
CA LYS A 57 -16.83 1.91 -8.92
C LYS A 57 -17.61 2.72 -7.89
N GLY A 58 -18.11 3.90 -8.26
CA GLY A 58 -18.85 4.80 -7.38
C GLY A 58 -18.14 6.14 -7.17
N PRO A 59 -18.74 7.00 -6.33
CA PRO A 59 -18.23 8.33 -6.04
C PRO A 59 -17.00 8.28 -5.12
N ILE A 60 -16.05 9.18 -5.37
CA ILE A 60 -14.82 9.34 -4.61
C ILE A 60 -14.69 10.82 -4.22
N ILE A 61 -14.29 11.09 -2.98
CA ILE A 61 -13.90 12.42 -2.51
C ILE A 61 -12.48 12.32 -1.97
N LEU A 62 -11.57 13.10 -2.53
CA LEU A 62 -10.19 13.23 -2.11
C LEU A 62 -9.93 14.64 -1.59
N MET A 63 -8.91 14.76 -0.76
CA MET A 63 -8.40 16.02 -0.27
C MET A 63 -6.89 16.11 -0.52
N SER A 64 -6.40 17.29 -0.87
CA SER A 64 -4.99 17.57 -1.12
C SER A 64 -4.59 18.91 -0.49
N SER A 65 -3.41 18.93 0.14
CA SER A 65 -2.76 20.16 0.58
C SER A 65 -2.14 20.95 -0.57
N ASP A 66 -1.85 20.28 -1.70
CA ASP A 66 -1.44 20.93 -2.94
C ASP A 66 -2.70 21.43 -3.67
N LEU A 67 -2.83 22.76 -3.75
CA LEU A 67 -3.98 23.45 -4.33
C LEU A 67 -3.98 23.47 -5.85
N GLU A 68 -2.82 23.22 -6.47
CA GLU A 68 -2.64 23.22 -7.93
C GLU A 68 -2.71 21.79 -8.52
N LEU A 69 -2.93 20.79 -7.66
CA LEU A 69 -3.01 19.39 -8.07
C LEU A 69 -4.18 19.16 -9.04
N LEU A 70 -3.86 18.66 -10.23
CA LEU A 70 -4.86 18.27 -11.23
C LEU A 70 -5.75 17.14 -10.70
N ALA A 71 -7.07 17.24 -10.93
CA ALA A 71 -8.05 16.25 -10.49
C ALA A 71 -7.71 14.83 -10.98
N VAL A 72 -7.31 14.71 -12.25
CA VAL A 72 -6.88 13.44 -12.86
C VAL A 72 -5.72 12.83 -12.06
N ASN A 73 -4.66 13.61 -11.80
CA ASN A 73 -3.50 13.14 -11.05
C ASN A 73 -3.88 12.69 -9.63
N ALA A 74 -4.77 13.44 -8.95
CA ALA A 74 -5.25 13.07 -7.63
C ALA A 74 -5.93 11.68 -7.63
N ILE A 75 -6.80 11.43 -8.61
CA ILE A 75 -7.50 10.15 -8.75
C ILE A 75 -6.54 9.02 -9.13
N GLU A 76 -5.61 9.24 -10.06
CA GLU A 76 -4.64 8.22 -10.46
C GLU A 76 -3.71 7.83 -9.30
N LEU A 77 -3.23 8.82 -8.52
CA LEU A 77 -2.44 8.58 -7.31
C LEU A 77 -3.23 7.80 -6.26
N TYR A 78 -4.50 8.16 -6.05
CA TYR A 78 -5.38 7.43 -5.14
C TYR A 78 -5.59 5.98 -5.60
N CYS A 79 -5.79 5.75 -6.89
CA CYS A 79 -5.95 4.41 -7.44
C CYS A 79 -4.65 3.59 -7.35
N ALA A 80 -3.49 4.24 -7.50
CA ALA A 80 -2.20 3.61 -7.32
C ALA A 80 -1.95 3.18 -5.86
N ARG A 81 -2.65 3.76 -4.87
CA ARG A 81 -2.55 3.38 -3.46
C ARG A 81 -2.78 1.89 -3.22
N THR A 82 -3.64 1.23 -4.00
CA THR A 82 -3.89 -0.23 -3.87
C THR A 82 -2.61 -1.06 -4.05
N ARG A 83 -1.57 -0.55 -4.70
CA ARG A 83 -0.26 -1.22 -4.80
C ARG A 83 0.33 -1.53 -3.42
N ILE A 84 0.13 -0.68 -2.42
CA ILE A 84 0.63 -0.94 -1.06
C ILE A 84 -0.12 -2.10 -0.40
N GLU A 85 -1.43 -2.22 -0.63
CA GLU A 85 -2.25 -3.32 -0.10
C GLU A 85 -1.81 -4.66 -0.71
N ILE A 86 -1.51 -4.66 -2.01
CA ILE A 86 -0.96 -5.82 -2.72
C ILE A 86 0.42 -6.19 -2.14
N LEU A 87 1.32 -5.20 -1.96
CA LEU A 87 2.63 -5.43 -1.35
C LEU A 87 2.50 -6.04 0.05
N PHE A 88 1.63 -5.51 0.91
CA PHE A 88 1.38 -6.06 2.24
C PHE A 88 0.83 -7.48 2.20
N SER A 89 -0.03 -7.79 1.24
CA SER A 89 -0.52 -9.15 1.01
C SER A 89 0.62 -10.12 0.67
N VAL A 90 1.53 -9.72 -0.23
CA VAL A 90 2.71 -10.52 -0.59
C VAL A 90 3.65 -10.68 0.61
N LEU A 91 3.96 -9.60 1.33
CA LEU A 91 4.79 -9.65 2.54
C LEU A 91 4.22 -10.61 3.58
N LYS A 92 2.91 -10.55 3.84
CA LYS A 92 2.25 -11.37 4.85
C LYS A 92 2.10 -12.84 4.41
N HIS A 93 1.61 -13.08 3.22
CA HIS A 93 1.14 -14.40 2.80
C HIS A 93 2.15 -15.18 1.95
N VAL A 94 3.04 -14.49 1.22
CA VAL A 94 4.06 -15.14 0.39
C VAL A 94 5.36 -15.23 1.15
N ILE A 95 5.85 -14.13 1.73
CA ILE A 95 7.14 -14.11 2.44
C ILE A 95 7.03 -14.54 3.90
N GLY A 96 5.99 -14.09 4.60
CA GLY A 96 5.90 -14.25 6.05
C GLY A 96 6.65 -13.17 6.83
N ALA A 97 6.73 -11.96 6.28
CA ALA A 97 7.47 -10.81 6.83
C ALA A 97 7.05 -10.39 8.25
N PHE A 98 5.88 -10.81 8.71
CA PHE A 98 5.33 -10.48 10.03
C PHE A 98 5.25 -11.69 10.98
N ASN A 99 5.88 -12.83 10.63
CA ASN A 99 5.91 -14.05 11.45
C ASN A 99 7.13 -14.11 12.39
N PHE A 100 7.78 -12.98 12.67
CA PHE A 100 8.92 -12.90 13.58
C PHE A 100 8.48 -13.06 15.06
N ARG A 101 9.43 -13.46 15.90
CA ARG A 101 9.22 -13.68 17.36
C ARG A 101 10.13 -12.82 18.24
N PHE A 102 10.61 -11.67 17.72
CA PHE A 102 11.56 -10.79 18.41
C PHE A 102 10.89 -9.92 19.49
N TRP A 103 10.20 -10.51 20.46
CA TRP A 103 9.40 -9.76 21.43
C TRP A 103 10.20 -9.38 22.68
N THR A 104 9.90 -8.22 23.26
CA THR A 104 10.41 -7.82 24.58
C THR A 104 9.26 -7.50 25.54
N LYS A 105 9.42 -7.86 26.82
CA LYS A 105 8.52 -7.46 27.91
C LYS A 105 8.66 -5.98 28.28
N SER A 106 9.71 -5.32 27.80
CA SER A 106 9.98 -3.90 28.03
C SER A 106 9.11 -2.97 27.19
N LEU A 107 8.46 -3.47 26.14
CA LEU A 107 7.51 -2.68 25.35
C LEU A 107 6.23 -2.43 26.15
N PRO A 108 5.74 -1.18 26.22
CA PRO A 108 4.45 -0.91 26.84
C PRO A 108 3.36 -1.68 26.09
N LYS A 109 2.41 -2.27 26.84
CA LYS A 109 1.26 -2.94 26.25
C LYS A 109 0.41 -1.91 25.54
N HIS A 110 0.30 -2.02 24.23
CA HIS A 110 -0.59 -1.14 23.47
C HIS A 110 -2.03 -1.66 23.57
N SER A 111 -2.97 -0.78 23.95
CA SER A 111 -4.39 -1.09 23.89
C SER A 111 -4.82 -1.38 22.45
N ARG A 112 -5.75 -2.34 22.26
CA ARG A 112 -6.41 -2.56 20.97
C ARG A 112 -7.43 -1.47 20.65
N ARG A 113 -7.84 -0.68 21.65
CA ARG A 113 -8.71 0.49 21.47
C ARG A 113 -7.84 1.73 21.27
N PRO A 114 -8.12 2.56 20.24
CA PRO A 114 -7.42 3.82 20.06
C PRO A 114 -7.56 4.69 21.33
N PHE A 115 -6.47 5.32 21.73
CA PHE A 115 -6.48 6.32 22.79
C PHE A 115 -5.61 7.52 22.37
N PRO A 116 -5.85 8.71 22.93
CA PRO A 116 -5.10 9.92 22.58
C PRO A 116 -3.59 9.75 22.74
N ASN A 117 -2.81 10.25 21.77
CA ASN A 117 -1.33 10.18 21.83
C ASN A 117 -0.73 10.86 23.07
N ARG A 118 -1.44 11.80 23.69
CA ARG A 118 -1.01 12.46 24.94
C ARG A 118 -0.91 11.49 26.12
N ASP A 119 -1.59 10.34 26.06
CA ASP A 119 -1.56 9.33 27.11
C ASP A 119 -0.44 8.29 26.88
N LEU A 120 0.41 8.47 25.85
CA LEU A 120 1.57 7.63 25.61
C LEU A 120 2.63 7.87 26.68
N THR A 121 3.05 6.80 27.36
CA THR A 121 4.10 6.86 28.38
C THR A 121 5.45 6.53 27.77
N ALA A 122 6.46 7.34 28.10
CA ALA A 122 7.84 7.05 27.72
C ALA A 122 8.34 5.79 28.46
N PRO A 123 9.13 4.93 27.79
CA PRO A 123 9.73 3.78 28.44
C PRO A 123 10.76 4.18 29.51
N GLN A 124 10.98 3.30 30.48
CA GLN A 124 11.95 3.54 31.55
C GLN A 124 13.38 3.64 30.99
N PRO A 125 14.24 4.54 31.51
CA PRO A 125 15.58 4.79 30.95
C PRO A 125 16.43 3.53 30.75
N HIS A 126 16.39 2.60 31.71
CA HIS A 126 17.15 1.34 31.65
C HIS A 126 16.63 0.35 30.59
N GLN A 127 15.43 0.55 30.05
CA GLN A 127 14.80 -0.33 29.06
C GLN A 127 14.93 0.17 27.63
N ILE A 128 15.34 1.43 27.44
CA ILE A 128 15.39 2.09 26.14
C ILE A 128 16.23 1.29 25.14
N GLY A 129 17.44 0.86 25.53
CA GLY A 129 18.32 0.10 24.66
C GLY A 129 17.70 -1.22 24.16
N THR A 130 17.01 -1.96 25.05
CA THR A 130 16.31 -3.20 24.68
C THR A 130 15.15 -2.95 23.74
N ILE A 131 14.40 -1.86 23.93
CA ILE A 131 13.27 -1.48 23.07
C ILE A 131 13.77 -1.08 21.69
N GLN A 132 14.83 -0.26 21.63
CA GLN A 132 15.47 0.13 20.38
C GLN A 132 16.01 -1.07 19.61
N ALA A 133 16.69 -2.01 20.28
CA ALA A 133 17.16 -3.25 19.64
C ALA A 133 16.00 -4.10 19.11
N CYS A 134 14.89 -4.17 19.83
CA CYS A 134 13.68 -4.87 19.39
C CYS A 134 13.06 -4.21 18.15
N TRP A 135 12.93 -2.89 18.11
CA TRP A 135 12.47 -2.15 16.93
C TRP A 135 13.41 -2.32 15.75
N GLN A 136 14.72 -2.20 15.97
CA GLN A 136 15.72 -2.44 14.94
C GLN A 136 15.57 -3.85 14.34
N ALA A 137 15.34 -4.87 15.18
CA ALA A 137 15.11 -6.24 14.71
C ALA A 137 13.84 -6.36 13.85
N TYR A 138 12.74 -5.71 14.24
CA TYR A 138 11.52 -5.66 13.44
C TYR A 138 11.74 -4.98 12.08
N GLU A 139 12.31 -3.78 12.10
CA GLU A 139 12.57 -2.98 10.90
C GLU A 139 13.52 -3.71 9.95
N SER A 140 14.63 -4.25 10.48
CA SER A 140 15.62 -4.98 9.67
C SER A 140 15.01 -6.23 9.06
N PHE A 141 14.19 -6.97 9.80
CA PHE A 141 13.52 -8.17 9.26
C PHE A 141 12.51 -7.84 8.16
N VAL A 142 11.67 -6.83 8.37
CA VAL A 142 10.69 -6.38 7.37
C VAL A 142 11.39 -5.78 6.15
N LEU A 143 12.52 -5.07 6.34
CA LEU A 143 13.35 -4.56 5.25
C LEU A 143 13.92 -5.69 4.41
N CYS A 144 14.54 -6.70 5.04
CA CYS A 144 15.04 -7.88 4.34
C CYS A 144 13.92 -8.60 3.57
N ALA A 145 12.74 -8.72 4.17
CA ALA A 145 11.58 -9.29 3.50
C ALA A 145 11.12 -8.44 2.29
N SER A 146 11.15 -7.11 2.40
CA SER A 146 10.81 -6.19 1.31
C SER A 146 11.82 -6.28 0.17
N ILE A 147 13.11 -6.37 0.46
CA ILE A 147 14.17 -6.62 -0.53
C ILE A 147 13.92 -7.97 -1.23
N ALA A 148 13.59 -9.02 -0.47
CA ALA A 148 13.27 -10.32 -1.04
C ALA A 148 12.06 -10.26 -2.00
N VAL A 149 10.99 -9.54 -1.65
CA VAL A 149 9.86 -9.29 -2.57
C VAL A 149 10.34 -8.59 -3.84
N GLY A 150 11.14 -7.53 -3.71
CA GLY A 150 11.70 -6.81 -4.86
C GLY A 150 12.54 -7.70 -5.77
N LEU A 151 13.34 -8.61 -5.21
CA LEU A 151 14.10 -9.59 -5.98
C LEU A 151 13.20 -10.60 -6.71
N LEU A 152 12.12 -11.07 -6.07
CA LEU A 152 11.14 -11.94 -6.74
C LEU A 152 10.45 -11.23 -7.90
N GLN A 153 10.09 -9.96 -7.73
CA GLN A 153 9.49 -9.13 -8.79
C GLN A 153 10.47 -8.86 -9.93
N PHE A 154 11.72 -8.56 -9.59
CA PHE A 154 12.79 -8.39 -10.57
C PHE A 154 12.96 -9.66 -11.43
N ILE A 155 12.96 -10.84 -10.80
CA ILE A 155 13.07 -12.11 -11.52
C ILE A 155 11.83 -12.39 -12.36
N ALA A 156 10.63 -12.09 -11.85
CA ALA A 156 9.38 -12.25 -12.60
C ALA A 156 9.39 -11.46 -13.92
N ILE A 157 9.92 -10.23 -13.89
CA ILE A 157 9.95 -9.32 -15.04
C ILE A 157 11.06 -9.72 -16.03
N ASN A 158 12.26 -10.02 -15.55
CA ASN A 158 13.43 -10.23 -16.43
C ASN A 158 13.59 -11.67 -16.93
N PHE A 159 13.01 -12.65 -16.23
CA PHE A 159 13.19 -14.08 -16.54
C PHE A 159 11.86 -14.83 -16.65
N GLN A 160 10.82 -14.14 -17.14
CA GLN A 160 9.45 -14.67 -17.27
C GLN A 160 9.41 -16.05 -17.94
N ASP A 161 10.01 -16.19 -19.12
CA ASP A 161 9.92 -17.44 -19.90
C ASP A 161 10.61 -18.60 -19.19
N THR A 162 11.77 -18.33 -18.57
CA THR A 162 12.51 -19.32 -17.77
C THR A 162 11.71 -19.74 -16.54
N VAL A 163 11.07 -18.79 -15.86
CA VAL A 163 10.20 -19.07 -14.71
C VAL A 163 9.04 -19.97 -15.14
N TRP A 164 8.41 -19.72 -16.29
CA TRP A 164 7.34 -20.59 -16.77
C TRP A 164 7.82 -21.97 -17.20
N ALA A 165 8.96 -22.06 -17.89
CA ALA A 165 9.54 -23.32 -18.31
C ALA A 165 9.87 -24.24 -17.11
N GLU A 166 10.36 -23.66 -16.00
CA GLU A 166 10.69 -24.40 -14.79
C GLU A 166 9.51 -24.57 -13.81
N HIS A 167 8.34 -23.99 -14.10
CA HIS A 167 7.20 -24.06 -13.20
C HIS A 167 6.53 -25.45 -13.25
N ARG A 168 6.75 -26.27 -12.22
CA ARG A 168 6.24 -27.66 -12.16
C ARG A 168 4.97 -27.85 -11.35
N LEU A 169 4.48 -26.80 -10.69
CA LEU A 169 3.29 -26.87 -9.86
C LEU A 169 2.02 -26.67 -10.68
N TYR A 170 0.94 -27.35 -10.30
CA TYR A 170 -0.34 -27.18 -10.98
C TYR A 170 -0.95 -25.80 -10.68
N LEU A 171 -1.29 -25.06 -11.74
CA LEU A 171 -2.11 -23.85 -11.68
C LEU A 171 -3.48 -24.18 -12.27
N ARG A 172 -4.53 -24.01 -11.46
CA ARG A 172 -5.91 -24.20 -11.94
C ARG A 172 -6.24 -23.24 -13.09
N THR A 173 -5.70 -22.02 -13.05
CA THR A 173 -5.88 -21.00 -14.09
C THR A 173 -4.67 -20.08 -14.07
N GLN A 174 -4.01 -19.93 -15.22
CA GLN A 174 -3.01 -18.89 -15.41
C GLN A 174 -3.73 -17.59 -15.77
N SER A 175 -3.88 -16.69 -14.81
CA SER A 175 -4.64 -15.44 -14.99
C SER A 175 -3.84 -14.34 -15.69
N ARG A 176 -2.51 -14.46 -15.77
CA ARG A 176 -1.59 -13.44 -16.30
C ARG A 176 -0.36 -14.10 -16.93
N ASP A 177 0.20 -13.46 -17.94
CA ASP A 177 1.47 -13.88 -18.55
C ASP A 177 2.66 -13.61 -17.63
N LEU A 178 2.62 -12.54 -16.83
CA LEU A 178 3.66 -12.27 -15.85
C LEU A 178 3.52 -13.21 -14.64
N PRO A 179 4.58 -13.96 -14.25
CA PRO A 179 4.52 -14.85 -13.10
C PRO A 179 4.41 -14.05 -11.80
N SER A 180 3.65 -14.60 -10.85
CA SER A 180 3.51 -13.99 -9.52
C SER A 180 4.76 -14.19 -8.67
N GLU A 181 4.96 -13.34 -7.66
CA GLU A 181 6.03 -13.51 -6.67
C GLU A 181 5.98 -14.88 -5.99
N LYS A 182 4.77 -15.44 -5.83
CA LYS A 182 4.58 -16.79 -5.30
C LYS A 182 5.13 -17.85 -6.24
N SER A 183 4.84 -17.75 -7.54
CA SER A 183 5.34 -18.68 -8.56
C SER A 183 6.87 -18.65 -8.62
N VAL A 184 7.46 -17.46 -8.64
CA VAL A 184 8.91 -17.29 -8.62
C VAL A 184 9.52 -17.86 -7.34
N LYS A 185 8.95 -17.55 -6.17
CA LYS A 185 9.41 -18.07 -4.88
C LYS A 185 9.44 -19.59 -4.86
N GLN A 186 8.41 -20.25 -5.41
CA GLN A 186 8.32 -21.72 -5.39
C GLN A 186 9.48 -22.37 -6.16
N ILE A 187 9.83 -21.84 -7.33
CA ILE A 187 10.95 -22.33 -8.14
C ILE A 187 12.28 -22.05 -7.42
N ILE A 188 12.48 -20.81 -6.97
CA ILE A 188 13.72 -20.39 -6.31
C ILE A 188 13.96 -21.18 -5.02
N ALA A 189 12.92 -21.40 -4.21
CA ALA A 189 13.04 -22.18 -2.98
C ALA A 189 13.51 -23.61 -3.26
N GLN A 190 12.98 -24.25 -4.31
CA GLN A 190 13.43 -25.58 -4.72
C GLN A 190 14.91 -25.57 -5.14
N LEU A 191 15.32 -24.61 -5.96
CA LEU A 191 16.71 -24.47 -6.42
C LEU A 191 17.67 -24.24 -5.26
N PHE A 192 17.31 -23.37 -4.31
CA PHE A 192 18.12 -23.13 -3.11
C PHE A 192 18.26 -24.37 -2.26
N ILE A 193 17.19 -25.14 -2.07
CA ILE A 193 17.24 -26.38 -1.30
C ILE A 193 18.22 -27.38 -1.96
N MET A 194 18.12 -27.56 -3.28
CA MET A 194 19.02 -28.45 -4.01
C MET A 194 20.48 -28.00 -3.93
N GLN A 195 20.75 -26.70 -4.05
CA GLN A 195 22.10 -26.16 -3.95
C GLN A 195 22.66 -26.25 -2.53
N PHE A 196 21.84 -25.97 -1.52
CA PHE A 196 22.23 -26.06 -0.11
C PHE A 196 22.63 -27.50 0.26
N PHE A 197 21.87 -28.50 -0.20
CA PHE A 197 22.22 -29.90 0.03
C PHE A 197 23.46 -30.36 -0.76
N ARG A 198 23.73 -29.79 -1.94
CA ARG A 198 24.99 -30.07 -2.68
C ARG A 198 26.22 -29.46 -2.01
N LEU A 199 26.09 -28.29 -1.37
CA LEU A 199 27.20 -27.64 -0.67
C LEU A 199 27.56 -28.33 0.66
N GLY A 200 26.69 -29.21 1.16
CA GLY A 200 26.93 -30.02 2.37
C GLY A 200 27.59 -31.37 2.11
N GLN A 201 27.94 -31.70 0.86
CA GLN A 201 28.75 -32.86 0.45
C GLN A 201 30.14 -32.41 0.04
#